data_AF-A0A9Q4C3V8-F1
#
_entry.id   AF-A0A9Q4C3V8-F1
#
_cell.length_a   1.000
_cell.length_b   1.000
_cell.length_c   1.000
_cell.angle_alpha   90.00
_cell.angle_beta   90.00
_cell.angle_gamma   90.00
#
_symmetry.space_group_name_H-M   'P 1'
#
loop_
_entity.id
_entity.type
_entity.pdbx_description
1 polymer ?
#
loop_
_entity_poly.entity_id
_entity_poly.type
_entity_poly.pdbx_seq_one_letter_code
_entity_poly.pdbx_strand_id
1 'polypeptide(L)'
;MVTLGEEDDALEDIREGIEIAMSDMGYEEDDVDDIKFNKLAYFAIQEYGIPITYGWYKYGPAPVNVANRNVNISPRSKGETPATNQPRIRRSSDFLSPEEYYYFFRDDLEEFEGIMQTETKEYLTGFYFEDAPDEYRDLYIAGAELQKVLDEVKEDASWHDEHEEVITLLNRRLPRVLHEVASNPKLDESEEAVRRYGNLLMEVIVTASEMKGLDEAQQRFIRNVVDYFYGGVWKYVALLISRDTVDLSPGENQDRLLNSIEDDLKRIRAGYGKEVSRLEQEADEHGLTSDSAGVRVGSAEMFEEEDGFDESDTMSVDDVLEELG
;
A
#
# COMPACT_ATOMS: atom_id res chain seq x y z
N MET A 1 14.42 25.70 6.74
CA MET A 1 14.83 24.39 7.29
C MET A 1 14.02 24.01 8.52
N VAL A 2 12.94 23.28 8.26
CA VAL A 2 12.10 22.50 9.16
C VAL A 2 12.88 21.29 9.61
N THR A 3 13.00 21.12 10.92
CA THR A 3 13.64 19.95 11.51
C THR A 3 12.65 18.79 11.54
N LEU A 4 13.12 17.54 11.64
CA LEU A 4 12.22 16.38 11.78
C LEU A 4 11.31 16.48 13.02
N GLY A 5 11.78 17.10 14.11
CA GLY A 5 10.95 17.33 15.29
C GLY A 5 9.83 18.36 15.03
N GLU A 6 10.08 19.32 14.14
CA GLU A 6 9.03 20.24 13.69
C GLU A 6 8.07 19.53 12.72
N GLU A 7 8.54 18.69 11.80
CA GLU A 7 7.62 17.87 11.00
C GLU A 7 6.74 16.96 11.89
N ASP A 8 7.28 16.41 12.99
CA ASP A 8 6.52 15.69 14.02
C ASP A 8 5.46 16.58 14.70
N ASP A 9 5.83 17.79 15.10
CA ASP A 9 4.89 18.73 15.73
C ASP A 9 3.75 19.13 14.77
N ALA A 10 4.05 19.32 13.48
CA ALA A 10 3.03 19.63 12.48
C ALA A 10 2.10 18.44 12.20
N LEU A 11 2.63 17.22 12.15
CA LEU A 11 1.83 16.01 12.02
C LEU A 11 0.94 15.78 13.25
N GLU A 12 1.41 16.15 14.43
CA GLU A 12 0.61 16.08 15.65
C GLU A 12 -0.55 17.09 15.62
N ASP A 13 -0.34 18.29 15.08
CA ASP A 13 -1.42 19.26 14.85
C ASP A 13 -2.48 18.71 13.86
N ILE A 14 -2.04 18.03 12.78
CA ILE A 14 -2.94 17.34 11.83
C ILE A 14 -3.72 16.22 12.52
N ARG A 15 -3.02 15.35 13.26
CA ARG A 15 -3.61 14.22 14.01
C ARG A 15 -4.72 14.71 14.94
N GLU A 16 -4.46 15.75 15.72
CA GLU A 16 -5.47 16.33 16.61
C GLU A 16 -6.64 16.96 15.85
N GLY A 17 -6.41 17.57 14.69
CA GLY A 17 -7.50 18.03 13.82
C GLY A 17 -8.43 16.90 13.37
N ILE A 18 -7.86 15.74 12.99
CA ILE A 18 -8.61 14.53 12.63
C ILE A 18 -9.38 14.00 13.84
N GLU A 19 -8.73 13.85 15.01
CA GLU A 19 -9.38 13.36 16.24
C GLU A 19 -10.61 14.21 16.62
N ILE A 20 -10.51 15.53 16.42
CA ILE A 20 -11.62 16.46 16.67
C ILE A 20 -12.73 16.29 15.63
N ALA A 21 -12.40 16.17 14.35
CA ALA A 21 -13.39 15.96 13.29
C ALA A 21 -14.14 14.64 13.50
N MET A 22 -13.42 13.57 13.85
CA MET A 22 -14.00 12.28 14.22
C MET A 22 -14.98 12.40 15.38
N SER A 23 -14.58 13.09 16.46
CA SER A 23 -15.45 13.29 17.63
C SER A 23 -16.70 14.11 17.32
N ASP A 24 -16.62 15.08 16.42
CA ASP A 24 -17.75 15.95 16.04
C ASP A 24 -18.74 15.21 15.12
N MET A 25 -18.22 14.36 14.22
CA MET A 25 -18.98 13.60 13.23
C MET A 25 -19.47 12.24 13.74
N GLY A 26 -18.99 11.80 14.92
CA GLY A 26 -19.44 10.57 15.57
C GLY A 26 -18.78 9.29 15.06
N TYR A 27 -17.53 9.39 14.58
CA TYR A 27 -16.68 8.24 14.26
C TYR A 27 -15.95 7.72 15.50
N GLU A 28 -15.52 6.46 15.44
CA GLU A 28 -14.84 5.73 16.51
C GLU A 28 -13.36 5.45 16.15
N GLU A 29 -12.56 5.00 17.11
CA GLU A 29 -11.12 4.69 16.91
C GLU A 29 -10.89 3.65 15.80
N ASP A 30 -11.77 2.65 15.69
CA ASP A 30 -11.65 1.58 14.69
C ASP A 30 -11.94 2.05 13.25
N ASP A 31 -12.48 3.25 13.04
CA ASP A 31 -12.79 3.78 11.71
C ASP A 31 -11.54 4.30 10.97
N VAL A 32 -10.44 4.54 11.69
CA VAL A 32 -9.18 5.08 11.16
C VAL A 32 -7.99 4.21 11.53
N ASP A 33 -7.41 3.56 10.53
CA ASP A 33 -6.11 2.90 10.66
C ASP A 33 -4.94 3.83 10.25
N ASP A 34 -3.71 3.33 10.46
CA ASP A 34 -2.48 4.05 10.06
C ASP A 34 -2.48 4.40 8.55
N ILE A 35 -3.12 3.60 7.69
CA ILE A 35 -3.15 3.82 6.25
C ILE A 35 -4.05 5.02 5.94
N LYS A 36 -5.27 5.04 6.48
CA LYS A 36 -6.22 6.16 6.34
C LYS A 36 -5.64 7.45 6.93
N PHE A 37 -4.99 7.38 8.09
CA PHE A 37 -4.28 8.54 8.65
C PHE A 37 -3.25 9.12 7.68
N ASN A 38 -2.42 8.27 7.07
CA ASN A 38 -1.41 8.72 6.11
C ASN A 38 -2.03 9.46 4.91
N LYS A 39 -3.24 9.09 4.51
CA LYS A 39 -3.98 9.70 3.39
C LYS A 39 -4.56 11.06 3.78
N LEU A 40 -5.20 11.12 4.95
CA LEU A 40 -5.68 12.37 5.53
C LEU A 40 -4.54 13.38 5.74
N ALA A 41 -3.41 12.92 6.26
CA ALA A 41 -2.22 13.76 6.40
C ALA A 41 -1.69 14.22 5.02
N TYR A 42 -1.68 13.34 4.01
CA TYR A 42 -1.28 13.69 2.65
C TYR A 42 -2.16 14.80 2.07
N PHE A 43 -3.49 14.72 2.20
CA PHE A 43 -4.39 15.77 1.72
C PHE A 43 -4.12 17.12 2.38
N ALA A 44 -3.98 17.16 3.71
CA ALA A 44 -3.65 18.40 4.42
C ALA A 44 -2.28 18.97 3.99
N ILE A 45 -1.30 18.10 3.74
CA ILE A 45 0.02 18.51 3.25
C ILE A 45 -0.07 19.13 1.86
N GLN A 46 -0.82 18.52 0.93
CA GLN A 46 -0.97 19.03 -0.43
C GLN A 46 -1.75 20.33 -0.48
N GLU A 47 -2.90 20.39 0.19
CA GLU A 47 -3.78 21.55 0.17
C GLU A 47 -3.09 22.82 0.69
N TYR A 48 -2.40 22.70 1.83
CA TYR A 48 -1.78 23.85 2.49
C TYR A 48 -0.27 23.99 2.25
N GLY A 49 0.33 23.07 1.47
CA GLY A 49 1.77 23.07 1.23
C GLY A 49 2.60 22.95 2.51
N ILE A 50 2.10 22.21 3.51
CA ILE A 50 2.77 22.06 4.80
C ILE A 50 4.12 21.36 4.57
N PRO A 51 5.25 21.91 5.06
CA PRO A 51 6.60 21.40 4.76
C PRO A 51 6.93 20.12 5.55
N ILE A 52 6.08 19.10 5.46
CA ILE A 52 6.28 17.75 5.99
C ILE A 52 6.82 16.86 4.88
N THR A 53 7.89 16.14 5.18
CA THR A 53 8.48 15.20 4.24
C THR A 53 7.66 13.91 4.21
N TYR A 54 7.32 13.41 3.01
CA TYR A 54 6.64 12.13 2.79
C TYR A 54 7.28 11.38 1.61
N GLY A 55 7.03 10.07 1.55
CA GLY A 55 7.40 9.24 0.41
C GLY A 55 6.24 8.34 -0.02
N TRP A 56 6.22 7.93 -1.28
CA TRP A 56 5.28 6.95 -1.80
C TRP A 56 5.77 5.53 -1.49
N TYR A 57 5.14 4.86 -0.52
CA TYR A 57 5.53 3.55 0.02
C TYR A 57 4.49 2.47 -0.29
N LYS A 58 4.47 1.41 0.53
CA LYS A 58 3.62 0.21 0.42
C LYS A 58 2.14 0.51 0.15
N TYR A 59 1.62 1.56 0.80
CA TYR A 59 0.21 1.93 0.70
C TYR A 59 0.05 3.37 0.18
N GLY A 60 0.96 3.84 -0.68
CA GLY A 60 0.94 5.21 -1.21
C GLY A 60 1.69 6.19 -0.30
N PRO A 61 1.33 7.48 -0.28
CA PRO A 61 2.09 8.49 0.43
C PRO A 61 1.97 8.25 1.93
N ALA A 62 3.10 8.36 2.63
CA ALA A 62 3.17 8.35 4.08
C ALA A 62 4.25 9.32 4.58
N PRO A 63 3.97 10.17 5.58
CA PRO A 63 4.97 11.01 6.20
C PRO A 63 6.13 10.20 6.80
N VAL A 64 7.37 10.68 6.64
CA VAL A 64 8.59 9.92 6.97
C VAL A 64 8.65 9.52 8.45
N ASN A 65 8.14 10.37 9.33
CA ASN A 65 8.14 10.10 10.76
C ASN A 65 6.99 9.20 11.23
N VAL A 66 6.01 8.95 10.36
CA VAL A 66 4.83 8.11 10.62
C VAL A 66 5.01 6.71 10.04
N ALA A 67 5.78 6.55 8.96
CA ALA A 67 6.03 5.26 8.31
C ALA A 67 6.62 4.17 9.26
N ASN A 68 7.11 4.56 10.44
CA ASN A 68 7.68 3.67 11.47
C ASN A 68 7.02 3.82 12.86
N ARG A 69 5.88 4.51 13.00
CA ARG A 69 5.17 4.68 14.27
C ARG A 69 3.73 4.21 14.09
N ASN A 70 3.23 3.40 15.03
CA ASN A 70 1.80 3.20 15.16
C ASN A 70 1.20 4.52 15.63
N VAL A 71 0.30 5.09 14.85
CA VAL A 71 -0.40 6.32 15.20
C VAL A 71 -1.71 5.90 15.84
N ASN A 72 -1.81 6.09 17.16
CA ASN A 72 -3.10 5.93 17.80
C ASN A 72 -3.94 7.18 17.53
N ILE A 73 -5.09 7.01 16.89
CA ILE A 73 -6.06 8.06 16.60
C ILE A 73 -7.36 7.67 17.27
N SER A 74 -7.71 8.41 18.31
CA SER A 74 -8.97 8.22 19.01
C SER A 74 -9.76 9.52 18.96
N PRO A 75 -11.07 9.48 18.72
CA PRO A 75 -11.92 10.67 18.76
C PRO A 75 -11.70 11.47 20.06
N ARG A 76 -11.45 12.77 19.92
CA ARG A 76 -11.20 13.67 21.05
C ARG A 76 -11.89 15.00 20.83
N SER A 77 -12.66 15.45 21.81
CA SER A 77 -13.38 16.73 21.68
C SER A 77 -12.42 17.93 21.72
N LYS A 78 -12.82 19.05 21.09
CA LYS A 78 -12.05 20.32 21.11
C LYS A 78 -11.65 20.78 22.51
N GLY A 79 -12.47 20.51 23.52
CA GLY A 79 -12.22 20.94 24.91
C GLY A 79 -11.17 20.10 25.63
N GLU A 80 -10.89 18.88 25.15
CA GLU A 80 -9.91 17.96 25.71
C GLU A 80 -8.54 18.09 25.02
N THR A 81 -8.52 18.63 23.80
CA THR A 81 -7.30 18.87 23.04
C THR A 81 -6.56 20.13 23.54
N PRO A 82 -5.28 20.02 23.95
CA PRO A 82 -4.51 21.17 24.41
C PRO A 82 -4.23 22.19 23.30
N ALA A 83 -4.35 23.48 23.60
CA ALA A 83 -3.92 24.58 22.73
C ALA A 83 -4.44 24.53 21.28
N THR A 84 -5.67 24.05 21.08
CA THR A 84 -6.33 23.83 19.78
C THR A 84 -6.28 25.00 18.80
N ASN A 85 -6.21 26.24 19.30
CA ASN A 85 -6.23 27.46 18.49
C ASN A 85 -4.84 28.01 18.14
N GLN A 86 -3.76 27.27 18.42
CA GLN A 86 -2.41 27.70 18.12
C GLN A 86 -1.60 26.53 17.56
N PRO A 87 -0.86 26.73 16.45
CA PRO A 87 0.07 25.71 15.98
C PRO A 87 1.17 25.47 17.03
N ARG A 88 1.66 24.23 17.10
CA ARG A 88 2.84 23.88 17.89
C ARG A 88 4.07 24.63 17.38
N ILE A 89 4.18 24.81 16.06
CA ILE A 89 5.25 25.58 15.42
C ILE A 89 4.82 27.03 15.20
N ARG A 90 5.43 27.96 15.94
CA ARG A 90 5.02 29.38 15.94
C ARG A 90 5.93 30.32 15.17
N ARG A 91 6.96 29.78 14.52
CA ARG A 91 7.99 30.59 13.85
C ARG A 91 7.60 31.01 12.43
N SER A 92 6.57 30.38 11.85
CA SER A 92 5.99 30.75 10.56
C SER A 92 4.47 30.73 10.65
N SER A 93 3.81 31.55 9.83
CA SER A 93 2.36 31.52 9.61
C SER A 93 1.90 30.35 8.74
N ASP A 94 2.85 29.61 8.16
CA ASP A 94 2.56 28.50 7.24
C ASP A 94 2.09 27.24 7.98
N PHE A 95 2.18 27.20 9.31
CA PHE A 95 1.73 26.09 10.13
C PHE A 95 0.34 26.39 10.70
N LEU A 96 -0.58 25.45 10.48
CA LEU A 96 -1.96 25.53 10.95
C LEU A 96 -2.10 24.93 12.34
N SER A 97 -3.06 25.45 13.10
CA SER A 97 -3.47 24.91 14.38
C SER A 97 -4.35 23.66 14.24
N PRO A 98 -4.47 22.83 15.28
CA PRO A 98 -5.40 21.70 15.28
C PRO A 98 -6.85 22.09 14.92
N GLU A 99 -7.30 23.28 15.34
CA GLU A 99 -8.63 23.79 15.01
C GLU A 99 -8.79 24.11 13.51
N GLU A 100 -7.76 24.62 12.85
CA GLU A 100 -7.78 24.88 11.41
C GLU A 100 -7.83 23.56 10.63
N TYR A 101 -7.03 22.56 11.01
CA TYR A 101 -7.12 21.22 10.41
C TYR A 101 -8.46 20.55 10.66
N TYR A 102 -9.05 20.73 11.84
CA TYR A 102 -10.41 20.26 12.10
C TYR A 102 -11.42 20.82 11.09
N TYR A 103 -11.39 22.13 10.83
CA TYR A 103 -12.31 22.73 9.86
C TYR A 103 -12.03 22.20 8.45
N PHE A 104 -10.77 22.03 8.07
CA PHE A 104 -10.41 21.39 6.81
C PHE A 104 -11.04 20.00 6.67
N PHE A 105 -10.82 19.11 7.64
CA PHE A 105 -11.31 17.74 7.57
C PHE A 105 -12.84 17.63 7.65
N ARG A 106 -13.49 18.53 8.38
CA ARG A 106 -14.96 18.49 8.56
C ARG A 106 -15.70 19.18 7.42
N ASP A 107 -15.20 20.33 6.96
CA ASP A 107 -15.94 21.24 6.08
C ASP A 107 -15.41 21.30 4.65
N ASP A 108 -14.10 21.14 4.45
CA ASP A 108 -13.44 21.41 3.16
C ASP A 108 -13.01 20.12 2.43
N LEU A 109 -12.67 19.04 3.15
CA LEU A 109 -12.29 17.75 2.55
C LEU A 109 -13.55 16.89 2.31
N GLU A 110 -14.08 16.92 1.09
CA GLU A 110 -15.28 16.18 0.69
C GLU A 110 -15.12 14.65 0.89
N GLU A 111 -13.91 14.14 0.71
CA GLU A 111 -13.55 12.72 0.80
C GLU A 111 -13.50 12.20 2.25
N PHE A 112 -13.54 13.08 3.26
CA PHE A 112 -13.35 12.68 4.66
C PHE A 112 -14.35 11.61 5.11
N GLU A 113 -15.64 11.81 4.82
CA GLU A 113 -16.69 10.84 5.17
C GLU A 113 -16.50 9.50 4.44
N GLY A 114 -16.12 9.54 3.15
CA GLY A 114 -15.84 8.36 2.35
C GLY A 114 -14.63 7.57 2.89
N ILE A 115 -13.56 8.27 3.30
CA ILE A 115 -12.39 7.67 3.94
C ILE A 115 -12.78 6.94 5.22
N MET A 116 -13.65 7.54 6.05
CA MET A 116 -14.07 6.94 7.32
C MET A 116 -14.92 5.70 7.11
N GLN A 117 -15.89 5.73 6.19
CA GLN A 117 -16.90 4.68 6.02
C GLN A 117 -16.45 3.50 5.17
N THR A 118 -15.49 3.71 4.26
CA THR A 118 -15.07 2.67 3.31
C THR A 118 -14.00 1.76 3.92
N GLU A 119 -14.00 0.48 3.55
CA GLU A 119 -12.91 -0.43 3.91
C GLU A 119 -11.59 0.08 3.31
N THR A 120 -10.48 -0.04 4.06
CA THR A 120 -9.20 0.59 3.69
C THR A 120 -8.72 0.19 2.29
N LYS A 121 -8.76 -1.09 1.90
CA LYS A 121 -8.28 -1.53 0.58
C LYS A 121 -9.22 -1.15 -0.57
N GLU A 122 -10.52 -1.08 -0.30
CA GLU A 122 -11.50 -0.52 -1.22
C GLU A 122 -11.22 0.96 -1.49
N TYR A 123 -11.10 1.77 -0.43
CA TYR A 123 -10.75 3.18 -0.53
C TYR A 123 -9.44 3.43 -1.29
N LEU A 124 -8.40 2.62 -1.03
CA LEU A 124 -7.09 2.79 -1.66
C LEU A 124 -7.15 2.78 -3.20
N THR A 125 -8.08 2.05 -3.80
CA THR A 125 -8.17 1.97 -5.28
C THR A 125 -8.63 3.32 -5.86
N GLY A 126 -9.68 3.91 -5.29
CA GLY A 126 -10.15 5.25 -5.66
C GLY A 126 -9.09 6.31 -5.40
N PHE A 127 -8.46 6.27 -4.22
CA PHE A 127 -7.35 7.17 -3.89
C PHE A 127 -6.21 7.09 -4.92
N TYR A 128 -5.79 5.90 -5.35
CA TYR A 128 -4.71 5.81 -6.35
C TYR A 128 -5.13 6.32 -7.71
N PHE A 129 -6.38 6.12 -8.10
CA PHE A 129 -6.89 6.66 -9.35
C PHE A 129 -6.76 8.18 -9.42
N GLU A 130 -7.02 8.89 -8.33
CA GLU A 130 -7.02 10.35 -8.28
C GLU A 130 -5.63 10.92 -7.96
N ASP A 131 -4.96 10.38 -6.94
CA ASP A 131 -3.79 11.00 -6.32
C ASP A 131 -2.45 10.34 -6.66
N ALA A 132 -2.45 9.11 -7.18
CA ALA A 132 -1.18 8.44 -7.49
C ALA A 132 -0.41 9.18 -8.59
N PRO A 133 0.93 9.24 -8.50
CA PRO A 133 1.74 9.76 -9.60
C PRO A 133 1.42 8.97 -10.86
N ASP A 134 1.15 9.67 -11.96
CA ASP A 134 0.63 9.08 -13.21
C ASP A 134 1.42 7.84 -13.66
N GLU A 135 2.74 7.88 -13.53
CA GLU A 135 3.66 6.80 -13.93
C GLU A 135 3.56 5.52 -13.08
N TYR A 136 2.94 5.60 -11.90
CA TYR A 136 2.80 4.49 -10.94
C TYR A 136 1.35 4.17 -10.57
N ARG A 137 0.38 4.92 -11.10
CA ARG A 137 -1.05 4.77 -10.79
C ARG A 137 -1.54 3.35 -11.01
N ASP A 138 -1.37 2.82 -12.22
CA ASP A 138 -1.87 1.50 -12.59
C ASP A 138 -1.18 0.38 -11.80
N LEU A 139 0.11 0.56 -11.47
CA LEU A 139 0.84 -0.36 -10.62
C LEU A 139 0.30 -0.40 -9.18
N TYR A 140 -0.02 0.77 -8.61
CA TYR A 140 -0.62 0.84 -7.27
C TYR A 140 -2.00 0.21 -7.24
N ILE A 141 -2.84 0.45 -8.26
CA ILE A 141 -4.16 -0.17 -8.41
C ILE A 141 -4.02 -1.70 -8.54
N ALA A 142 -3.20 -2.17 -9.48
CA ALA A 142 -2.93 -3.60 -9.67
C ALA A 142 -2.38 -4.25 -8.39
N GLY A 143 -1.51 -3.54 -7.67
CA GLY A 143 -0.98 -3.96 -6.38
C GLY A 143 -2.07 -4.09 -5.33
N ALA A 144 -2.97 -3.11 -5.19
CA ALA A 144 -4.07 -3.15 -4.24
C ALA A 144 -5.06 -4.31 -4.53
N GLU A 145 -5.39 -4.52 -5.80
CA GLU A 145 -6.22 -5.64 -6.24
C GLU A 145 -5.57 -6.99 -5.88
N LEU A 146 -4.28 -7.17 -6.17
CA LEU A 146 -3.57 -8.39 -5.81
C LEU A 146 -3.54 -8.61 -4.30
N GLN A 147 -3.30 -7.54 -3.52
CA GLN A 147 -3.29 -7.60 -2.05
C GLN A 147 -4.60 -8.11 -1.48
N LYS A 148 -5.76 -7.73 -2.04
CA LYS A 148 -7.06 -8.25 -1.61
C LYS A 148 -7.13 -9.78 -1.70
N VAL A 149 -6.64 -10.36 -2.80
CA VAL A 149 -6.58 -11.83 -2.97
C VAL A 149 -5.60 -12.46 -1.97
N LEU A 150 -4.45 -11.82 -1.76
CA LEU A 150 -3.44 -12.34 -0.85
C LEU A 150 -3.89 -12.30 0.61
N ASP A 151 -4.64 -11.28 1.01
CA ASP A 151 -5.18 -11.15 2.36
C ASP A 151 -6.18 -12.28 2.67
N GLU A 152 -7.03 -12.64 1.70
CA GLU A 152 -7.93 -13.80 1.79
C GLU A 152 -7.16 -15.12 1.98
N VAL A 153 -6.12 -15.35 1.17
CA VAL A 153 -5.25 -16.54 1.29
C VAL A 153 -4.52 -16.59 2.65
N LYS A 154 -4.19 -15.41 3.19
CA LYS A 154 -3.39 -15.25 4.41
C LYS A 154 -4.19 -15.54 5.68
N GLU A 155 -5.48 -15.19 5.69
CA GLU A 155 -6.34 -15.16 6.86
C GLU A 155 -6.41 -16.55 7.53
N ASP A 156 -6.98 -17.54 6.84
CA ASP A 156 -7.01 -18.93 7.29
C ASP A 156 -7.12 -19.90 6.11
N ALA A 157 -7.27 -21.20 6.38
CA ALA A 157 -7.28 -22.23 5.32
C ALA A 157 -8.61 -22.32 4.54
N SER A 158 -9.61 -21.49 4.82
CA SER A 158 -10.91 -21.49 4.13
C SER A 158 -10.81 -21.15 2.64
N TRP A 159 -9.81 -20.36 2.23
CA TRP A 159 -9.51 -20.09 0.82
C TRP A 159 -9.33 -21.38 0.01
N HIS A 160 -8.89 -22.47 0.65
CA HIS A 160 -8.70 -23.76 0.00
C HIS A 160 -10.03 -24.42 -0.41
N ASP A 161 -11.12 -24.15 0.31
CA ASP A 161 -12.46 -24.64 -0.08
C ASP A 161 -13.01 -23.85 -1.29
N GLU A 162 -12.58 -22.61 -1.46
CA GLU A 162 -12.97 -21.68 -2.54
C GLU A 162 -11.83 -21.43 -3.56
N HIS A 163 -10.89 -22.38 -3.65
CA HIS A 163 -9.63 -22.21 -4.39
C HIS A 163 -9.78 -21.87 -5.88
N GLU A 164 -10.87 -22.29 -6.54
CA GLU A 164 -11.12 -21.99 -7.95
C GLU A 164 -11.22 -20.47 -8.19
N GLU A 165 -11.87 -19.74 -7.27
CA GLU A 165 -12.01 -18.28 -7.35
C GLU A 165 -10.67 -17.61 -7.08
N VAL A 166 -9.97 -18.01 -6.02
CA VAL A 166 -8.64 -17.51 -5.66
C VAL A 166 -7.65 -17.66 -6.84
N ILE A 167 -7.60 -18.84 -7.46
CA ILE A 167 -6.72 -19.11 -8.61
C ILE A 167 -7.11 -18.25 -9.81
N THR A 168 -8.40 -18.08 -10.07
CA THR A 168 -8.89 -17.23 -11.16
C THR A 168 -8.47 -15.78 -10.95
N LEU A 169 -8.70 -15.24 -9.75
CA LEU A 169 -8.31 -13.87 -9.39
C LEU A 169 -6.79 -13.69 -9.40
N LEU A 170 -6.03 -14.66 -8.91
CA LEU A 170 -4.57 -14.60 -8.90
C LEU A 170 -4.00 -14.63 -10.33
N ASN A 171 -4.52 -15.48 -11.21
CA ASN A 171 -4.14 -15.53 -12.62
C ASN A 171 -4.48 -14.25 -13.39
N ARG A 172 -5.48 -13.48 -12.93
CA ARG A 172 -5.81 -12.18 -13.51
C ARG A 172 -4.93 -11.05 -12.95
N ARG A 173 -4.77 -10.99 -11.63
CA ARG A 173 -4.19 -9.83 -10.94
C ARG A 173 -2.66 -9.86 -10.85
N LEU A 174 -2.05 -11.03 -10.66
CA LEU A 174 -0.59 -11.14 -10.58
C LEU A 174 0.12 -10.76 -11.89
N PRO A 175 -0.33 -11.21 -13.08
CA PRO A 175 0.30 -10.79 -14.34
C PRO A 175 0.23 -9.29 -14.59
N ARG A 176 -0.83 -8.61 -14.15
CA ARG A 176 -0.93 -7.15 -14.24
C ARG A 176 0.18 -6.47 -13.45
N VAL A 177 0.41 -6.87 -12.20
CA VAL A 177 1.54 -6.34 -11.40
C VAL A 177 2.89 -6.62 -12.07
N LEU A 178 3.09 -7.83 -12.61
CA LEU A 178 4.30 -8.18 -13.34
C LEU A 178 4.52 -7.31 -14.58
N HIS A 179 3.45 -7.06 -15.34
CA HIS A 179 3.48 -6.19 -16.51
C HIS A 179 3.83 -4.75 -16.12
N GLU A 180 3.13 -4.17 -15.15
CA GLU A 180 3.37 -2.79 -14.71
C GLU A 180 4.80 -2.59 -14.19
N VAL A 181 5.37 -3.57 -13.48
CA VAL A 181 6.77 -3.52 -13.06
C VAL A 181 7.73 -3.62 -14.25
N ALA A 182 7.49 -4.54 -15.18
CA ALA A 182 8.38 -4.76 -16.32
C ALA A 182 8.31 -3.64 -17.38
N SER A 183 7.16 -2.97 -17.49
CA SER A 183 6.93 -1.88 -18.43
C SER A 183 7.50 -0.53 -17.95
N ASN A 184 7.93 -0.43 -16.69
CA ASN A 184 8.44 0.80 -16.09
C ASN A 184 9.98 0.73 -15.89
N PRO A 185 10.78 1.47 -16.69
CA PRO A 185 12.25 1.42 -16.61
C PRO A 185 12.84 1.82 -15.25
N LYS A 186 12.11 2.58 -14.45
CA LYS A 186 12.55 2.98 -13.10
C LYS A 186 12.49 1.83 -12.10
N LEU A 187 11.79 0.74 -12.47
CA LEU A 187 11.56 -0.44 -11.65
C LEU A 187 12.35 -1.67 -12.11
N ASP A 188 13.16 -1.57 -13.18
CA ASP A 188 14.01 -2.64 -13.73
C ASP A 188 14.78 -3.41 -12.65
N GLU A 189 15.27 -2.72 -11.61
CA GLU A 189 16.04 -3.30 -10.52
C GLU A 189 15.24 -4.37 -9.72
N SER A 190 13.91 -4.30 -9.75
CA SER A 190 13.00 -5.19 -9.02
C SER A 190 12.35 -6.27 -9.89
N GLU A 191 12.38 -6.13 -11.22
CA GLU A 191 11.67 -7.00 -12.17
C GLU A 191 11.94 -8.49 -11.92
N GLU A 192 13.22 -8.87 -11.83
CA GLU A 192 13.61 -10.27 -11.60
C GLU A 192 13.06 -10.80 -10.26
N ALA A 193 13.09 -9.97 -9.21
CA ALA A 193 12.63 -10.35 -7.88
C ALA A 193 11.11 -10.56 -7.86
N VAL A 194 10.35 -9.62 -8.46
CA VAL A 194 8.88 -9.72 -8.57
C VAL A 194 8.48 -10.94 -9.39
N ARG A 195 9.13 -11.16 -10.55
CA ARG A 195 8.85 -12.31 -11.42
C ARG A 195 9.15 -13.65 -10.77
N ARG A 196 10.31 -13.79 -10.11
CA ARG A 196 10.68 -15.04 -9.45
C ARG A 196 9.74 -15.36 -8.29
N TYR A 197 9.40 -14.35 -7.48
CA TYR A 197 8.38 -14.50 -6.44
C TYR A 197 7.00 -14.85 -7.02
N GLY A 198 6.56 -14.18 -8.08
CA GLY A 198 5.26 -14.44 -8.70
C GLY A 198 5.12 -15.88 -9.18
N ASN A 199 6.17 -16.45 -9.76
CA ASN A 199 6.20 -17.88 -10.13
C ASN A 199 6.06 -18.78 -8.90
N LEU A 200 6.84 -18.52 -7.84
CA LEU A 200 6.77 -19.29 -6.59
C LEU A 200 5.38 -19.22 -5.95
N LEU A 201 4.81 -18.02 -5.86
CA LEU A 201 3.48 -17.81 -5.29
C LEU A 201 2.43 -18.61 -6.07
N MET A 202 2.43 -18.49 -7.41
CA MET A 202 1.48 -19.22 -8.25
C MET A 202 1.64 -20.73 -8.09
N GLU A 203 2.88 -21.24 -8.10
CA GLU A 203 3.16 -22.65 -7.92
C GLU A 203 2.68 -23.18 -6.56
N VAL A 204 2.96 -22.45 -5.48
CA VAL A 204 2.53 -22.82 -4.12
C VAL A 204 1.01 -22.87 -4.01
N ILE A 205 0.30 -21.86 -4.53
CA ILE A 205 -1.17 -21.78 -4.44
C ILE A 205 -1.85 -22.84 -5.30
N VAL A 206 -1.38 -23.04 -6.55
CA VAL A 206 -1.91 -24.08 -7.43
C VAL A 206 -1.67 -25.46 -6.84
N THR A 207 -0.44 -25.75 -6.39
CA THR A 207 -0.13 -27.07 -5.79
C THR A 207 -0.95 -27.31 -4.52
N ALA A 208 -1.08 -26.30 -3.65
CA ALA A 208 -1.91 -26.36 -2.46
C ALA A 208 -3.37 -26.69 -2.79
N SER A 209 -3.94 -26.06 -3.83
CA SER A 209 -5.34 -26.27 -4.23
C SER A 209 -5.67 -27.68 -4.71
N GLU A 210 -4.70 -28.39 -5.28
CA GLU A 210 -4.88 -29.78 -5.75
C GLU A 210 -4.81 -30.79 -4.61
N MET A 211 -4.40 -30.37 -3.42
CA MET A 211 -4.36 -31.21 -2.24
C MET A 211 -5.77 -31.47 -1.71
N LYS A 212 -5.96 -32.57 -0.97
CA LYS A 212 -7.26 -32.87 -0.36
C LYS A 212 -7.61 -31.96 0.83
N GLY A 213 -6.69 -31.08 1.21
CA GLY A 213 -6.72 -30.25 2.39
C GLY A 213 -5.31 -29.90 2.84
N LEU A 214 -5.21 -28.80 3.57
CA LEU A 214 -3.94 -28.28 4.09
C LEU A 214 -3.79 -28.61 5.56
N ASP A 215 -2.61 -29.05 5.95
CA ASP A 215 -2.24 -29.08 7.37
C ASP A 215 -1.82 -27.69 7.87
N GLU A 216 -1.75 -27.53 9.20
CA GLU A 216 -1.38 -26.25 9.79
C GLU A 216 0.04 -25.79 9.40
N ALA A 217 0.97 -26.70 9.11
CA ALA A 217 2.33 -26.35 8.74
C ALA A 217 2.35 -25.77 7.31
N GLN A 218 1.59 -26.37 6.40
CA GLN A 218 1.39 -25.88 5.04
C GLN A 218 0.70 -24.50 5.03
N GLN A 219 -0.40 -24.33 5.77
CA GLN A 219 -1.07 -23.02 5.84
C GLN A 219 -0.17 -21.94 6.45
N ARG A 220 0.62 -22.28 7.49
CA ARG A 220 1.63 -21.35 8.03
C ARG A 220 2.70 -20.99 7.00
N PHE A 221 3.15 -21.95 6.20
CA PHE A 221 4.12 -21.69 5.14
C PHE A 221 3.53 -20.79 4.04
N ILE A 222 2.31 -21.08 3.57
CA ILE A 222 1.59 -20.23 2.60
C ILE A 222 1.46 -18.79 3.12
N ARG A 223 1.09 -18.62 4.40
CA ARG A 223 1.07 -17.31 5.06
C ARG A 223 2.43 -16.61 5.01
N ASN A 224 3.53 -17.33 5.23
CA ASN A 224 4.88 -16.76 5.13
C ASN A 224 5.22 -16.32 3.69
N VAL A 225 4.80 -17.09 2.67
CA VAL A 225 4.97 -16.71 1.26
C VAL A 225 4.19 -15.42 0.96
N VAL A 226 2.96 -15.30 1.46
CA VAL A 226 2.16 -14.06 1.32
C VAL A 226 2.79 -12.91 2.10
N ASP A 227 3.24 -13.12 3.33
CA ASP A 227 3.91 -12.07 4.13
C ASP A 227 5.19 -11.56 3.46
N TYR A 228 5.88 -12.42 2.71
CA TYR A 228 7.06 -12.01 1.94
C TYR A 228 6.72 -11.10 0.76
N PHE A 229 5.52 -11.20 0.16
CA PHE A 229 5.05 -10.19 -0.80
C PHE A 229 5.12 -8.80 -0.17
N TYR A 230 4.53 -8.67 1.01
CA TYR A 230 4.39 -7.41 1.71
C TYR A 230 5.72 -6.85 2.25
N GLY A 231 6.50 -7.69 2.92
CA GLY A 231 7.74 -7.28 3.60
C GLY A 231 8.97 -7.27 2.69
N GLY A 232 8.92 -7.97 1.56
CA GLY A 232 10.03 -8.14 0.64
C GLY A 232 9.75 -7.54 -0.73
N VAL A 233 8.86 -8.18 -1.49
CA VAL A 233 8.70 -7.91 -2.94
C VAL A 233 8.06 -6.56 -3.21
N TRP A 234 6.86 -6.33 -2.69
CA TRP A 234 6.15 -5.06 -2.82
C TRP A 234 6.88 -3.93 -2.10
N LYS A 235 7.55 -4.22 -0.97
CA LYS A 235 8.43 -3.24 -0.32
C LYS A 235 9.57 -2.81 -1.24
N TYR A 236 10.16 -3.71 -2.02
CA TYR A 236 11.23 -3.38 -2.95
C TYR A 236 10.74 -2.40 -4.03
N VAL A 237 9.63 -2.75 -4.67
CA VAL A 237 8.98 -1.91 -5.69
C VAL A 237 8.64 -0.52 -5.11
N ALA A 238 7.95 -0.50 -3.97
CA ALA A 238 7.55 0.73 -3.30
C ALA A 238 8.74 1.62 -2.93
N LEU A 239 9.90 1.08 -2.55
CA LEU A 239 11.09 1.88 -2.26
C LEU A 239 11.70 2.50 -3.51
N LEU A 240 11.64 1.83 -4.66
CA LEU A 240 12.07 2.39 -5.94
C LEU A 240 11.15 3.53 -6.38
N ILE A 241 9.83 3.36 -6.21
CA ILE A 241 8.84 4.43 -6.42
C ILE A 241 9.12 5.61 -5.49
N SER A 242 9.29 5.34 -4.18
CA SER A 242 9.58 6.36 -3.17
C SER A 242 10.83 7.18 -3.49
N ARG A 243 11.89 6.51 -3.96
CA ARG A 243 13.14 7.15 -4.39
C ARG A 243 12.91 8.11 -5.55
N ASP A 244 12.11 7.70 -6.51
CA ASP A 244 11.88 8.48 -7.73
C ASP A 244 10.93 9.65 -7.51
N THR A 245 10.00 9.52 -6.54
CA THR A 245 8.94 10.50 -6.29
C THR A 245 9.20 11.41 -5.08
N VAL A 246 10.41 11.33 -4.50
CA VAL A 246 10.74 12.06 -3.26
C VAL A 246 10.62 13.58 -3.42
N ASP A 247 10.83 14.07 -4.64
CA ASP A 247 10.78 15.48 -5.01
C ASP A 247 9.34 16.04 -5.05
N LEU A 248 8.33 15.17 -5.11
CA LEU A 248 6.92 15.56 -4.96
C LEU A 248 6.61 16.07 -3.55
N SER A 249 7.42 15.69 -2.55
CA SER A 249 7.21 16.10 -1.17
C SER A 249 7.61 17.57 -0.95
N PRO A 250 6.76 18.41 -0.32
CA PRO A 250 7.12 19.80 -0.02
C PRO A 250 8.08 19.95 1.18
N GLY A 251 8.40 18.85 1.88
CA GLY A 251 9.27 18.87 3.06
C GLY A 251 10.74 19.15 2.76
N GLU A 252 11.45 19.73 3.73
CA GLU A 252 12.86 20.09 3.58
C GLU A 252 13.84 18.97 4.01
N ASN A 253 13.33 17.78 4.40
CA ASN A 253 14.13 16.63 4.85
C ASN A 253 14.24 15.50 3.79
N GLN A 254 13.97 15.78 2.51
CA GLN A 254 14.07 14.82 1.40
C GLN A 254 15.42 14.08 1.34
N ASP A 255 16.55 14.76 1.59
CA ASP A 255 17.88 14.11 1.61
C ASP A 255 17.97 12.98 2.66
N ARG A 256 17.33 13.16 3.82
CA ARG A 256 17.31 12.13 4.87
C ARG A 256 16.46 10.95 4.47
N LEU A 257 15.31 11.23 3.85
CA LEU A 257 14.42 10.22 3.29
C LEU A 257 15.15 9.38 2.22
N LEU A 258 15.79 10.04 1.25
CA LEU A 258 16.58 9.38 0.21
C LEU A 258 17.67 8.47 0.78
N ASN A 259 18.43 8.94 1.78
CA ASN A 259 19.45 8.12 2.44
C ASN A 259 18.83 6.88 3.11
N SER A 260 17.69 7.03 3.78
CA SER A 260 16.98 5.89 4.39
C SER A 260 16.47 4.90 3.34
N ILE A 261 15.93 5.38 2.23
CA ILE A 261 15.46 4.55 1.12
C ILE A 261 16.62 3.75 0.53
N GLU A 262 17.76 4.38 0.26
CA GLU A 262 18.93 3.68 -0.30
C GLU A 262 19.52 2.65 0.67
N ASP A 263 19.53 2.93 1.99
CA ASP A 263 19.94 1.97 3.00
C ASP A 263 19.01 0.75 3.05
N ASP A 264 17.70 0.94 2.89
CA ASP A 264 16.72 -0.15 2.81
C ASP A 264 16.87 -0.96 1.52
N LEU A 265 16.97 -0.27 0.37
CA LEU A 265 17.19 -0.89 -0.93
C LEU A 265 18.47 -1.73 -0.93
N LYS A 266 19.55 -1.24 -0.34
CA LYS A 266 20.81 -1.99 -0.20
C LYS A 266 20.63 -3.28 0.59
N ARG A 267 19.81 -3.28 1.65
CA ARG A 267 19.51 -4.49 2.43
C ARG A 267 18.70 -5.49 1.61
N ILE A 268 17.68 -5.03 0.88
CA ILE A 268 16.86 -5.88 0.02
C ILE A 268 17.70 -6.49 -1.11
N ARG A 269 18.47 -5.67 -1.84
CA ARG A 269 19.37 -6.11 -2.92
C ARG A 269 20.34 -7.21 -2.46
N ALA A 270 20.84 -7.13 -1.21
CA ALA A 270 21.75 -8.12 -0.66
C ALA A 270 21.08 -9.43 -0.19
N GLY A 271 19.76 -9.40 0.06
CA GLY A 271 19.02 -10.47 0.72
C GLY A 271 18.01 -11.20 -0.19
N TYR A 272 17.39 -10.52 -1.15
CA TYR A 272 16.21 -11.03 -1.86
C TYR A 272 16.44 -12.40 -2.49
N GLY A 273 17.54 -12.59 -3.22
CA GLY A 273 17.81 -13.84 -3.93
C GLY A 273 17.98 -15.03 -2.98
N LYS A 274 18.54 -14.79 -1.79
CA LYS A 274 18.66 -15.83 -0.75
C LYS A 274 17.31 -16.17 -0.15
N GLU A 275 16.48 -15.16 0.08
CA GLU A 275 15.18 -15.34 0.71
C GLU A 275 14.19 -16.03 -0.22
N VAL A 276 14.14 -15.65 -1.50
CA VAL A 276 13.32 -16.38 -2.49
C VAL A 276 13.80 -17.83 -2.64
N SER A 277 15.11 -18.08 -2.68
CA SER A 277 15.64 -19.45 -2.74
C SER A 277 15.31 -20.26 -1.48
N ARG A 278 15.26 -19.61 -0.30
CA ARG A 278 14.83 -20.24 0.95
C ARG A 278 13.36 -20.64 0.89
N LEU A 279 12.49 -19.75 0.41
CA LEU A 279 11.06 -20.03 0.25
C LEU A 279 10.82 -21.14 -0.79
N GLU A 280 11.55 -21.15 -1.90
CA GLU A 280 11.49 -22.26 -2.89
C GLU A 280 11.85 -23.61 -2.24
N GLN A 281 12.95 -23.67 -1.47
CA GLN A 281 13.34 -24.88 -0.76
C GLN A 281 12.30 -25.32 0.27
N GLU A 282 11.75 -24.38 1.04
CA GLU A 282 10.72 -24.69 2.04
C GLU A 282 9.42 -25.16 1.37
N ALA A 283 9.06 -24.62 0.20
CA ALA A 283 7.94 -25.11 -0.58
C ALA A 283 8.11 -26.58 -0.98
N ASP A 284 9.30 -26.98 -1.45
CA ASP A 284 9.63 -28.38 -1.73
C ASP A 284 9.49 -29.27 -0.48
N GLU A 285 10.01 -28.82 0.67
CA GLU A 285 9.94 -29.54 1.94
C GLU A 285 8.50 -29.75 2.43
N HIS A 286 7.60 -28.82 2.10
CA HIS A 286 6.17 -28.89 2.38
C HIS A 286 5.34 -29.60 1.30
N GLY A 287 5.96 -30.05 0.20
CA GLY A 287 5.27 -30.67 -0.94
C GLY A 287 4.35 -29.71 -1.68
N LEU A 288 4.69 -28.42 -1.69
CA LEU A 288 3.95 -27.32 -2.30
C LEU A 288 4.59 -26.84 -3.60
N THR A 289 5.40 -27.70 -4.22
CA THR A 289 5.93 -27.54 -5.56
C THR A 289 5.56 -28.77 -6.38
N SER A 290 5.44 -28.59 -7.69
CA SER A 290 5.13 -29.71 -8.57
C SER A 290 6.42 -30.40 -9.01
N ASP A 291 6.45 -31.74 -8.99
CA ASP A 291 7.55 -32.51 -9.61
C ASP A 291 7.66 -32.23 -11.13
N SER A 292 6.63 -31.64 -11.72
CA SER A 292 6.56 -31.20 -13.10
C SER A 292 7.03 -29.74 -13.25
N ALA A 293 8.32 -29.54 -13.49
CA ALA A 293 8.85 -28.28 -14.02
C ALA A 293 7.98 -27.76 -15.18
N GLY A 294 7.06 -26.80 -14.95
CA GLY A 294 6.02 -26.56 -15.97
C GLY A 294 5.11 -25.35 -15.88
N VAL A 295 4.70 -24.85 -14.71
CA VAL A 295 3.84 -23.65 -14.66
C VAL A 295 4.73 -22.40 -14.60
N ARG A 296 5.32 -22.06 -15.75
CA ARG A 296 5.98 -20.75 -15.91
C ARG A 296 4.89 -19.73 -16.19
N VAL A 297 4.77 -18.70 -15.35
CA VAL A 297 4.03 -17.49 -15.73
C VAL A 297 4.69 -16.98 -17.01
N GLY A 298 3.92 -16.99 -18.10
CA GLY A 298 4.41 -16.73 -19.44
C GLY A 298 5.14 -15.39 -19.51
N SER A 299 6.33 -15.41 -20.11
CA SER A 299 7.01 -14.21 -20.59
C SER A 299 6.05 -13.36 -21.42
N ALA A 300 6.15 -12.03 -21.28
CA ALA A 300 5.30 -11.00 -21.90
C ALA A 300 5.16 -11.05 -23.44
N GLU A 301 5.70 -12.07 -24.12
CA GLU A 301 5.67 -12.25 -25.57
C GLU A 301 4.53 -13.17 -26.07
N MET A 302 3.68 -13.71 -25.18
CA MET A 302 2.54 -14.56 -25.58
C MET A 302 1.18 -13.85 -25.57
N PHE A 303 1.15 -12.52 -25.49
CA PHE A 303 -0.08 -11.71 -25.40
C PHE A 303 -0.46 -10.99 -26.71
N GLU A 304 0.19 -11.28 -27.84
CA GLU A 304 -0.12 -10.61 -29.12
C GLU A 304 -1.07 -11.37 -30.07
N GLU A 305 -1.45 -12.63 -29.82
CA GLU A 305 -2.39 -13.33 -30.71
C GLU A 305 -3.41 -14.17 -29.92
N GLU A 306 -4.71 -13.88 -30.15
CA GLU A 306 -5.91 -14.57 -29.66
C GLU A 306 -6.44 -14.21 -28.26
N ASP A 307 -6.72 -12.93 -28.04
CA ASP A 307 -8.08 -12.40 -27.85
C ASP A 307 -7.94 -10.92 -27.50
N GLY A 308 -8.72 -10.06 -28.17
CA GLY A 308 -8.68 -8.64 -27.90
C GLY A 308 -8.93 -8.40 -26.41
N PHE A 309 -8.03 -7.65 -25.78
CA PHE A 309 -8.23 -7.08 -24.44
C PHE A 309 -9.62 -6.43 -24.42
N ASP A 310 -10.55 -7.08 -23.74
CA ASP A 310 -11.92 -6.60 -23.60
C ASP A 310 -11.95 -5.64 -22.41
N GLU A 311 -11.86 -4.34 -22.71
CA GLU A 311 -12.05 -3.23 -21.76
C GLU A 311 -13.46 -3.26 -21.09
N SER A 312 -14.36 -4.17 -21.45
CA SER A 312 -15.70 -4.24 -20.86
C SER A 312 -15.79 -4.90 -19.48
N ASP A 313 -14.72 -5.56 -19.02
CA ASP A 313 -14.69 -6.24 -17.70
C ASP A 313 -13.71 -5.58 -16.71
N THR A 314 -13.16 -4.44 -17.08
CA THR A 314 -12.74 -3.41 -16.12
C THR A 314 -14.01 -2.74 -15.59
N MET A 315 -14.08 -2.44 -14.29
CA MET A 315 -15.00 -1.37 -13.89
C MET A 315 -14.63 -0.16 -14.75
N SER A 316 -15.56 0.22 -15.61
CA SER A 316 -15.38 1.41 -16.42
C SER A 316 -15.28 2.62 -15.49
N VAL A 317 -14.78 3.72 -16.02
CA VAL A 317 -14.79 5.02 -15.33
C VAL A 317 -16.18 5.33 -14.75
N ASP A 318 -17.25 4.88 -15.42
CA ASP A 318 -18.62 5.07 -14.95
C ASP A 318 -19.01 4.09 -13.82
N ASP A 319 -18.47 2.87 -13.80
CA ASP A 319 -18.77 1.88 -12.75
C ASP A 319 -18.11 2.24 -11.41
N VAL A 320 -16.89 2.79 -11.43
CA VAL A 320 -16.19 3.24 -10.20
C VAL A 320 -16.88 4.48 -9.60
N LEU A 321 -17.40 5.37 -10.45
CA LEU A 321 -18.12 6.56 -10.02
C LEU A 321 -19.56 6.25 -9.57
N GLU A 322 -20.19 5.16 -10.06
CA GLU A 322 -21.51 4.70 -9.57
C GLU A 322 -21.43 4.00 -8.20
N GLU A 323 -20.31 3.38 -7.83
CA GLU A 323 -20.14 2.77 -6.50
C GLU A 323 -19.78 3.78 -5.39
N LEU A 324 -19.31 4.99 -5.76
CA LEU A 324 -18.88 6.05 -4.81
C LEU A 324 -19.90 7.21 -4.64
N GLY A 325 -21.08 7.14 -5.24
CA GLY A 325 -22.15 8.17 -5.19
C GLY A 325 -23.43 7.75 -4.48
#